data_AF-A0A1V4V7P9-F1
#
_entry.id   AF-A0A1V4V7P9-F1
#
_cell.length_a   1.000
_cell.length_b   1.000
_cell.length_c   1.000
_cell.angle_alpha   90.00
_cell.angle_beta   90.00
_cell.angle_gamma   90.00
#
_symmetry.space_group_name_H-M   'P 1'
#
loop_
_entity.id
_entity.type
_entity.pdbx_description
1 polymer ?
#
loop_
_entity_poly.entity_id
_entity_poly.type
_entity_poly.pdbx_seq_one_letter_code
_entity_poly.pdbx_strand_id
1 'polypeptide(L)'
;MALSLRLATGEIRTYRTSYPSWGENPSYHTECGKLWPNCPEQKEECDHLECALRAAKKEATQCLMFLVFCLLISIVGRASLLGIISEGGWLILILIFNVLIFIFMIYALYKERQEMNELSEYKNRGTIGGIKAFKI
;
A
#
# COMPACT_ATOMS: atom_id res chain seq x y z
N MET A 1 -8.32 -18.37 1.97
CA MET A 1 -7.00 -18.24 2.60
C MET A 1 -6.17 -17.28 1.79
N ALA A 2 -5.59 -16.26 2.43
CA ALA A 2 -4.62 -15.35 1.86
C ALA A 2 -3.34 -16.10 1.47
N LEU A 3 -2.58 -15.56 0.52
CA LEU A 3 -1.34 -16.18 0.07
C LEU A 3 -0.32 -16.18 1.22
N SER A 4 0.07 -17.37 1.64
CA SER A 4 1.05 -17.58 2.71
C SER A 4 2.29 -18.24 2.14
N LEU A 5 3.45 -17.61 2.32
CA LEU A 5 4.74 -18.09 1.87
C LEU A 5 5.62 -18.36 3.09
N ARG A 6 6.11 -19.60 3.21
CA ARG A 6 7.06 -20.00 4.25
C ARG A 6 8.48 -19.95 3.71
N LEU A 7 9.32 -19.13 4.32
CA LEU A 7 10.75 -19.09 4.03
C LEU A 7 11.43 -20.36 4.57
N ALA A 8 12.56 -20.75 3.97
CA ALA A 8 13.39 -21.85 4.44
C ALA A 8 13.91 -21.64 5.87
N THR A 9 13.96 -20.39 6.35
CA THR A 9 14.25 -20.03 7.75
C THR A 9 13.14 -20.39 8.73
N GLY A 10 11.94 -20.73 8.24
CA GLY A 10 10.76 -21.03 9.02
C GLY A 10 9.79 -19.84 9.20
N GLU A 11 10.20 -18.63 8.80
CA GLU A 11 9.34 -17.44 8.82
C GLU A 11 8.17 -17.59 7.83
N ILE A 12 6.96 -17.24 8.27
CA ILE A 12 5.76 -17.26 7.43
C ILE A 12 5.36 -15.82 7.13
N ARG A 13 5.26 -15.49 5.84
CA ARG A 13 4.77 -14.20 5.35
C ARG A 13 3.41 -14.37 4.70
N THR A 14 2.47 -13.54 5.11
CA THR A 14 1.11 -13.53 4.57
C THR A 14 0.90 -12.27 3.75
N TYR A 15 0.39 -12.43 2.54
CA TYR A 15 0.15 -11.35 1.60
C TYR A 15 -1.33 -11.27 1.28
N ARG A 16 -1.86 -10.04 1.28
CA ARG A 16 -3.24 -9.80 0.85
C ARG A 16 -3.39 -10.05 -0.63
N THR A 17 -4.54 -10.59 -0.99
CA THR A 17 -4.91 -10.89 -2.38
C THR A 17 -6.14 -10.14 -2.84
N SER A 18 -6.87 -9.55 -1.89
CA SER A 18 -8.00 -8.67 -2.15
C SER A 18 -7.51 -7.23 -2.29
N TYR A 19 -8.19 -6.45 -3.13
CA TYR A 19 -7.96 -5.01 -3.23
C TYR A 19 -9.29 -4.25 -3.24
N PRO A 20 -9.32 -3.04 -2.68
CA PRO A 20 -10.54 -2.25 -2.67
C PRO A 20 -10.88 -1.74 -4.08
N SER A 21 -12.17 -1.69 -4.35
CA SER A 21 -12.78 -0.94 -5.44
C SER A 21 -13.65 0.15 -4.84
N TRP A 22 -13.28 1.39 -5.14
CA TRP A 22 -13.97 2.58 -4.65
C TRP A 22 -15.06 2.95 -5.66
N GLY A 23 -16.31 2.96 -5.22
CA GLY A 23 -17.50 3.26 -6.03
C GLY A 23 -18.72 3.45 -5.12
N GLU A 24 -19.90 3.55 -5.72
CA GLU A 24 -21.18 3.73 -5.00
C GLU A 24 -21.43 2.62 -3.97
N ASN A 25 -20.91 1.41 -4.23
CA ASN A 25 -20.83 0.31 -3.29
C ASN A 25 -19.36 -0.15 -3.15
N PRO A 26 -18.63 0.28 -2.10
CA PRO A 26 -17.26 -0.15 -1.90
C PRO A 26 -17.23 -1.66 -1.71
N SER A 27 -16.38 -2.33 -2.49
CA SER A 27 -16.26 -3.78 -2.46
C SER A 27 -14.81 -4.20 -2.66
N TYR A 28 -14.50 -5.40 -2.21
CA TYR A 28 -13.17 -6.00 -2.34
C TYR A 28 -13.19 -7.01 -3.47
N HIS A 29 -12.23 -6.89 -4.37
CA HIS A 29 -12.12 -7.75 -5.53
C HIS A 29 -10.79 -8.48 -5.52
N THR A 30 -10.79 -9.65 -6.16
CA THR A 30 -9.58 -10.36 -6.55
C THR A 30 -9.54 -10.47 -8.06
N GLU A 31 -8.36 -10.71 -8.61
CA GLU A 31 -8.24 -10.92 -10.04
C GLU A 31 -8.92 -12.22 -10.49
N CYS A 32 -8.98 -13.23 -9.63
CA CYS A 32 -9.67 -14.49 -9.92
C CYS A 32 -11.21 -14.38 -9.86
N GLY A 33 -11.77 -13.17 -9.76
CA GLY A 33 -13.21 -12.93 -9.87
C GLY A 33 -13.99 -13.10 -8.56
N LYS A 34 -13.35 -13.30 -7.41
CA LYS A 34 -14.06 -13.25 -6.12
C LYS A 34 -14.31 -11.80 -5.71
N LEU A 35 -15.50 -11.58 -5.16
CA LEU A 35 -16.00 -10.29 -4.72
C LEU A 35 -16.55 -10.40 -3.30
N TRP A 36 -16.20 -9.44 -2.45
CA TRP A 36 -16.75 -9.31 -1.11
C TRP A 36 -17.33 -7.91 -0.90
N PRO A 37 -18.50 -7.79 -0.25
CA PRO A 37 -19.07 -6.49 0.09
C PRO A 37 -18.28 -5.79 1.19
N ASN A 38 -17.62 -6.55 2.07
CA ASN A 38 -16.81 -6.03 3.17
C ASN A 38 -15.36 -6.48 3.02
N CYS A 39 -14.46 -5.88 3.82
CA CYS A 39 -13.06 -6.31 3.89
C CYS A 39 -13.01 -7.79 4.32
N PRO A 40 -12.54 -8.70 3.44
CA PRO A 40 -12.52 -10.12 3.77
C PRO A 40 -11.50 -10.39 4.88
N GLU A 41 -11.80 -11.37 5.72
CA GLU A 41 -10.77 -11.88 6.63
C GLU A 41 -9.68 -12.60 5.85
N GLN A 42 -8.46 -12.66 6.40
CA GLN A 42 -7.34 -13.39 5.77
C GLN A 42 -7.69 -14.85 5.42
N LYS A 43 -8.62 -15.47 6.14
CA LYS A 43 -9.06 -16.85 5.87
C LYS A 43 -9.98 -16.96 4.64
N GLU A 44 -10.67 -15.89 4.27
CA GLU A 44 -11.66 -15.86 3.19
C GLU A 44 -11.04 -15.52 1.83
N GLU A 45 -9.88 -14.86 1.85
CA GLU A 45 -9.12 -14.44 0.67
C GLU A 45 -8.70 -15.61 -0.25
N CYS A 46 -8.09 -15.34 -1.41
CA CYS A 46 -7.57 -16.39 -2.30
C CYS A 46 -6.05 -16.57 -2.12
N ASP A 47 -5.55 -17.73 -2.52
CA ASP A 47 -4.15 -18.15 -2.39
C ASP A 47 -3.41 -18.05 -3.74
N HIS A 48 -3.98 -17.32 -4.70
CA HIS A 48 -3.40 -17.13 -6.01
C HIS A 48 -2.30 -16.06 -5.97
N LEU A 49 -1.10 -16.42 -6.43
CA LEU A 49 0.03 -15.51 -6.51
C LEU A 49 -0.25 -14.28 -7.37
N GLU A 50 -1.01 -14.46 -8.45
CA GLU A 50 -1.39 -13.36 -9.36
C GLU A 50 -2.33 -12.36 -8.68
N CYS A 51 -3.25 -12.84 -7.85
CA CYS A 51 -4.12 -11.97 -7.05
C CYS A 51 -3.31 -11.16 -6.02
N ALA A 52 -2.33 -11.77 -5.35
CA ALA A 52 -1.43 -11.06 -4.44
C ALA A 52 -0.62 -9.97 -5.17
N LEU A 53 -0.04 -10.29 -6.33
CA LEU A 53 0.73 -9.34 -7.14
C LEU A 53 -0.13 -8.16 -7.60
N ARG A 54 -1.37 -8.45 -8.03
CA ARG A 54 -2.29 -7.43 -8.51
C ARG A 54 -2.81 -6.54 -7.39
N ALA A 55 -3.05 -7.11 -6.20
CA ALA A 55 -3.40 -6.35 -5.00
C ALA A 55 -2.26 -5.39 -4.60
N ALA A 56 -1.04 -5.90 -4.42
CA ALA A 56 0.14 -5.09 -4.07
C ALA A 56 0.40 -3.97 -5.09
N LYS A 57 0.26 -4.27 -6.39
CA LYS A 57 0.40 -3.23 -7.44
C LYS A 57 -0.65 -2.13 -7.31
N LYS A 58 -1.89 -2.48 -6.98
CA LYS A 58 -2.99 -1.51 -6.86
C LYS A 58 -2.82 -0.65 -5.61
N GLU A 59 -2.42 -1.24 -4.49
CA GLU A 59 -2.12 -0.53 -3.24
C GLU A 59 -0.94 0.44 -3.40
N ALA A 60 0.15 0.02 -4.05
CA ALA A 60 1.28 0.90 -4.37
C ALA A 60 0.87 2.08 -5.26
N THR A 61 0.00 1.84 -6.25
CA THR A 61 -0.51 2.90 -7.14
C THR A 61 -1.42 3.88 -6.40
N GLN A 62 -2.27 3.39 -5.50
CA GLN A 62 -3.14 4.22 -4.66
C GLN A 62 -2.33 5.09 -3.70
N CYS A 63 -1.32 4.52 -3.02
CA CYS A 63 -0.40 5.27 -2.17
C CYS A 63 0.35 6.36 -2.96
N LEU A 64 0.77 6.06 -4.20
CA LEU A 64 1.45 7.04 -5.06
C LEU A 64 0.52 8.19 -5.44
N MET A 65 -0.71 7.89 -5.88
CA MET A 65 -1.71 8.92 -6.21
C MET A 65 -2.04 9.79 -5.00
N PHE A 66 -2.21 9.18 -3.82
CA PHE A 66 -2.47 9.92 -2.58
C PHE A 66 -1.29 10.83 -2.21
N LEU A 67 -0.04 10.37 -2.38
CA LEU A 67 1.14 11.20 -2.17
C LEU A 67 1.15 12.42 -3.09
N VAL A 68 0.89 12.22 -4.39
CA VAL A 68 0.83 13.33 -5.37
C VAL A 68 -0.27 14.32 -4.98
N PHE A 69 -1.44 13.83 -4.57
CA PHE A 69 -2.54 14.68 -4.12
C PHE A 69 -2.19 15.49 -2.88
N CYS A 70 -1.57 14.88 -1.87
CA CYS A 70 -1.09 15.59 -0.68
C CYS A 70 -0.06 16.67 -1.03
N LEU A 71 0.90 16.38 -1.92
CA LEU A 71 1.87 17.37 -2.38
C LEU A 71 1.20 18.58 -3.05
N LEU A 72 0.19 18.36 -3.89
CA LEU A 72 -0.56 19.44 -4.53
C LEU A 72 -1.28 20.32 -3.50
N ILE A 73 -1.95 19.72 -2.51
CA ILE A 73 -2.58 20.47 -1.41
C ILE A 73 -1.55 21.27 -0.63
N SER A 74 -0.40 20.68 -0.31
CA SER A 74 0.66 21.37 0.42
C SER A 74 1.26 22.55 -0.36
N ILE A 75 1.31 22.49 -1.69
CA ILE A 75 1.79 23.58 -2.55
C ILE A 75 0.75 24.70 -2.63
N VAL A 76 -0.51 24.35 -2.90
CA VAL A 76 -1.61 25.32 -2.99
C VAL A 76 -1.82 26.01 -1.65
N GLY A 77 -1.85 25.26 -0.54
CA GLY A 77 -2.01 25.81 0.80
C GLY A 77 -0.90 26.79 1.17
N ARG A 78 0.36 26.50 0.77
CA ARG A 78 1.49 27.44 0.97
C ARG A 78 1.35 28.71 0.13
N ALA A 79 0.92 28.60 -1.12
CA ALA A 79 0.68 29.77 -1.98
C ALA A 79 -0.41 30.68 -1.41
N SER A 80 -1.49 30.10 -0.87
CA SER A 80 -2.58 30.85 -0.23
C SER A 80 -2.16 31.54 1.08
N LEU A 81 -1.32 30.87 1.89
CA LEU A 81 -0.88 31.39 3.19
C LEU A 81 0.18 32.49 3.07
N LEU A 82 1.03 32.47 2.02
CA LEU A 82 1.98 33.55 1.73
C LEU A 82 1.29 34.89 1.43
N GLY A 83 0.01 34.87 1.02
CA GLY A 83 -0.78 36.09 0.80
C GLY A 83 -1.44 36.67 2.07
N ILE A 84 -1.46 35.92 3.18
CA ILE A 84 -2.16 36.28 4.43
C ILE A 84 -1.15 36.29 5.57
N ILE A 85 -0.21 37.22 5.53
CA ILE A 85 0.79 37.40 6.59
C ILE A 85 0.20 38.29 7.68
N SER A 86 -0.15 37.73 8.84
CA SER A 86 -0.08 38.51 10.08
C SER A 86 0.23 37.74 11.37
N GLU A 87 0.12 36.40 11.44
CA GLU A 87 0.44 35.65 12.68
C GLU A 87 1.20 34.33 12.41
N GLY A 88 2.54 34.39 12.48
CA GLY A 88 3.45 33.33 12.01
C GLY A 88 3.52 32.03 12.84
N GLY A 89 2.86 31.96 14.00
CA GLY A 89 2.95 30.79 14.90
C GLY A 89 2.31 29.52 14.31
N TRP A 90 1.17 29.65 13.62
CA TRP A 90 0.43 28.52 13.05
C TRP A 90 1.12 27.91 11.82
N LEU A 91 1.91 28.71 11.09
CA LEU A 91 2.62 28.25 9.89
C LEU A 91 3.67 27.18 10.21
N ILE A 92 4.35 27.30 11.34
CA ILE A 92 5.37 26.34 11.77
C ILE A 92 4.73 24.99 12.12
N LEU A 93 3.60 24.99 12.84
CA LEU A 93 2.87 23.76 13.19
C LEU A 93 2.35 23.05 11.95
N ILE A 94 1.78 23.80 10.99
CA ILE A 94 1.33 23.25 9.70
C ILE A 94 2.50 22.62 8.94
N LEU A 95 3.67 23.28 8.93
CA LEU A 95 4.85 22.78 8.23
C LEU A 95 5.36 21.48 8.85
N ILE A 96 5.46 21.41 10.18
CA ILE A 96 5.85 20.18 10.91
C ILE A 96 4.87 19.05 10.61
N PHE A 97 3.56 19.31 10.67
CA PHE A 97 2.53 18.31 10.39
C PHE A 97 2.62 17.76 8.95
N ASN A 98 2.86 18.64 7.97
CA ASN A 98 3.08 18.22 6.58
C ASN A 98 4.32 17.32 6.42
N VAL A 99 5.42 17.65 7.10
CA VAL A 99 6.65 16.83 7.07
C VAL A 99 6.39 15.44 7.66
N LEU A 100 5.66 15.35 8.77
CA LEU A 100 5.32 14.05 9.38
C LEU A 100 4.45 13.18 8.45
N ILE A 101 3.42 13.75 7.83
CA ILE A 101 2.60 13.04 6.84
C ILE A 101 3.47 12.56 5.68
N PHE A 102 4.39 13.40 5.21
CA PHE A 102 5.26 13.06 4.10
C PHE A 102 6.20 11.88 4.43
N ILE A 103 6.80 11.88 5.63
CA ILE A 103 7.64 10.76 6.10
C ILE A 103 6.81 9.47 6.21
N PHE A 104 5.63 9.52 6.81
CA PHE A 104 4.73 8.38 6.92
C PHE A 104 4.36 7.81 5.54
N MET A 105 4.08 8.68 4.57
CA MET A 105 3.74 8.29 3.20
C MET A 105 4.91 7.66 2.45
N ILE A 106 6.14 8.19 2.61
CA ILE A 106 7.33 7.56 2.04
C ILE A 106 7.53 6.16 2.61
N TYR A 107 7.35 6.00 3.94
CA TYR A 107 7.45 4.70 4.59
C TYR A 107 6.40 3.71 4.06
N ALA A 108 5.15 4.15 3.90
CA ALA A 108 4.09 3.34 3.32
C ALA A 108 4.45 2.89 1.89
N LEU A 109 4.88 3.81 1.03
CA LEU A 109 5.31 3.48 -0.34
C LEU A 109 6.50 2.53 -0.39
N TYR A 110 7.47 2.70 0.51
CA TYR A 110 8.61 1.81 0.62
C TYR A 110 8.15 0.38 0.96
N LYS A 111 7.26 0.25 1.95
CA LYS A 111 6.70 -1.04 2.35
C LYS A 111 5.94 -1.72 1.22
N GLU A 112 5.04 -1.02 0.54
CA GLU A 112 4.27 -1.56 -0.59
C GLU A 112 5.18 -2.03 -1.73
N ARG A 113 6.22 -1.23 -2.04
CA ARG A 113 7.21 -1.58 -3.06
C ARG A 113 8.03 -2.80 -2.65
N GLN A 114 8.35 -2.94 -1.37
CA GLN A 114 9.04 -4.11 -0.85
C GLN A 114 8.19 -5.37 -1.04
N GLU A 115 6.92 -5.35 -0.64
CA GLU A 115 6.00 -6.49 -0.81
C GLU A 115 5.86 -6.90 -2.29
N MET A 116 5.73 -5.92 -3.18
CA MET A 116 5.69 -6.18 -4.62
C MET A 116 7.01 -6.81 -5.14
N ASN A 117 8.16 -6.32 -4.68
CA ASN A 117 9.46 -6.89 -5.05
C ASN A 117 9.59 -8.33 -4.57
N GLU A 118 9.20 -8.62 -3.32
CA GLU A 118 9.22 -9.97 -2.74
C GLU A 118 8.33 -10.95 -3.51
N LEU A 119 7.09 -10.56 -3.82
CA LEU A 119 6.17 -11.37 -4.61
C LEU A 119 6.70 -11.60 -6.04
N SER A 120 7.33 -10.59 -6.63
CA SER A 120 7.94 -10.70 -7.96
C SER A 120 9.17 -11.60 -7.96
N GLU A 121 9.98 -11.55 -6.89
CA GLU A 121 11.14 -12.40 -6.71
C GLU A 121 10.70 -13.85 -6.55
N TYR A 122 9.66 -14.09 -5.75
CA TYR A 122 9.09 -15.41 -5.58
C TYR A 122 8.55 -15.97 -6.90
N LYS A 123 7.84 -15.15 -7.70
CA LYS A 123 7.35 -15.55 -9.03
C LYS A 123 8.48 -15.98 -9.97
N ASN A 124 9.61 -15.26 -9.97
CA ASN A 124 10.68 -15.45 -10.94
C ASN A 124 11.72 -16.48 -10.50
N ARG A 125 11.98 -16.58 -9.20
CA ARG A 125 13.11 -17.34 -8.63
C ARG A 125 12.69 -18.35 -7.56
N GLY A 126 11.46 -18.28 -7.07
CA GLY A 126 11.01 -19.06 -5.92
C GLY A 126 11.68 -18.64 -4.60
N THR A 127 12.22 -17.41 -4.55
CA THR A 127 12.93 -16.86 -3.38
C THR A 127 12.30 -15.55 -2.92
N ILE A 128 12.45 -15.23 -1.64
CA ILE A 128 12.12 -13.95 -1.01
C ILE A 128 13.38 -13.45 -0.31
N GLY A 129 13.93 -12.32 -0.73
CA GLY A 129 15.18 -11.79 -0.18
C GLY A 129 16.36 -12.74 -0.37
N GLY A 130 16.39 -13.51 -1.46
CA GLY A 130 17.39 -14.54 -1.74
C GLY A 130 17.21 -15.86 -0.97
N ILE A 131 16.21 -15.97 -0.10
CA ILE A 131 15.92 -17.19 0.67
C ILE A 131 14.83 -17.97 -0.05
N LYS A 132 15.00 -19.29 -0.23
CA LYS A 132 13.95 -20.14 -0.81
C LYS A 132 12.67 -20.02 0.00
N ALA A 133 11.56 -19.80 -0.70
CA ALA A 133 10.24 -19.75 -0.09
C ALA A 133 9.35 -20.83 -0.72
N PHE A 134 8.34 -21.26 0.03
CA PHE A 134 7.40 -22.29 -0.35
C PHE A 134 5.99 -21.84 -0.04
N LYS A 135 5.07 -22.01 -0.99
CA LYS A 135 3.65 -21.81 -0.73
C LYS A 135 3.15 -22.86 0.25
N ILE A 136 2.41 -22.41 1.26
CA ILE A 136 1.76 -23.27 2.27
C ILE A 136 0.24 -23.12 2.23
#